data_AF-A0A933DKV2-F1
#
_entry.id   AF-A0A933DKV2-F1
#
_cell.length_a   1.000
_cell.length_b   1.000
_cell.length_c   1.000
_cell.angle_alpha   90.00
_cell.angle_beta   90.00
_cell.angle_gamma   90.00
#
_symmetry.space_group_name_H-M   'P 1'
#
loop_
_entity.id
_entity.type
_entity.pdbx_description
1 polymer ?
#
loop_
_entity_poly.entity_id
_entity_poly.type
_entity_poly.pdbx_seq_one_letter_code
_entity_poly.pdbx_strand_id
1 'polypeptide(L)' 'MFDTISQVGIFVLGVSSIILIGKKNRWGFVLALLAQPFWFYTAYVHQQWGVFGANFVYMASWLYGFYQWFIKKEK' A
#
# COMPACT_ATOMS: atom_id res chain seq x y z
N MET A 1 5.68 -20.33 4.12
CA MET A 1 4.72 -20.25 2.99
C MET A 1 3.99 -18.91 2.98
N PHE A 2 3.39 -18.49 4.10
CA PHE A 2 2.76 -17.16 4.21
C PHE A 2 3.74 -16.00 3.99
N ASP A 3 5.00 -16.13 4.38
CA ASP A 3 6.03 -15.11 4.11
C ASP A 3 6.25 -14.91 2.60
N THR A 4 6.38 -16.00 1.84
CA THR A 4 6.54 -15.95 0.38
C THR A 4 5.33 -15.31 -0.29
N ILE A 5 4.12 -15.67 0.13
CA ILE A 5 2.88 -15.06 -0.38
C ILE A 5 2.87 -13.55 -0.08
N SER A 6 3.32 -13.17 1.11
CA SER A 6 3.37 -11.76 1.52
C SER A 6 4.40 -10.97 0.74
N GLN A 7 5.60 -11.52 0.53
CA GLN A 7 6.65 -10.90 -0.28
C GLN A 7 6.23 -10.76 -1.74
N VAL A 8 5.59 -11.79 -2.32
CA VAL A 8 5.04 -11.73 -3.69
C VAL A 8 3.93 -10.68 -3.78
N GLY A 9 3.03 -10.64 -2.80
CA GLY A 9 1.97 -9.63 -2.73
C GLY A 9 2.52 -8.21 -2.62
N ILE A 10 3.49 -7.99 -1.74
CA ILE A 10 4.21 -6.71 -1.58
C ILE A 10 4.88 -6.31 -2.89
N PHE A 11 5.59 -7.23 -3.54
CA PHE A 11 6.31 -6.94 -4.77
C PHE A 11 5.34 -6.58 -5.91
N VAL A 12 4.37 -7.45 -6.20
CA VAL A 12 3.45 -7.25 -7.32
C VAL A 12 2.56 -6.02 -7.09
N LEU A 13 1.92 -5.91 -5.93
CA LEU A 13 0.98 -4.82 -5.66
C LEU A 13 1.71 -3.50 -5.37
N GLY A 14 2.81 -3.55 -4.62
CA GLY A 14 3.59 -2.37 -4.25
C GLY A 14 4.35 -1.75 -5.43
N VAL A 15 4.99 -2.55 -6.28
CA VAL A 15 5.66 -2.00 -7.47
C VAL A 15 4.63 -1.49 -8.47
N SER A 16 3.55 -2.24 -8.71
CA SER A 16 2.48 -1.81 -9.62
C SER A 16 1.81 -0.52 -9.15
N SER A 17 1.61 -0.35 -7.83
CA SER A 17 1.02 0.87 -7.28
C SER A 17 1.87 2.09 -7.56
N ILE A 18 3.18 2.01 -7.32
CA ILE A 18 4.13 3.12 -7.54
C ILE A 18 4.16 3.50 -9.03
N ILE A 19 4.22 2.51 -9.93
CA ILE A 19 4.21 2.77 -11.38
C ILE A 19 2.92 3.48 -11.79
N LEU A 20 1.76 3.03 -11.31
CA LEU A 20 0.47 3.65 -11.64
C LEU A 20 0.37 5.07 -11.08
N ILE A 21 0.80 5.31 -9.84
CA ILE A 21 0.82 6.66 -9.24
C ILE A 21 1.72 7.59 -10.07
N GLY A 22 2.91 7.12 -10.47
CA GLY A 22 3.83 7.89 -11.33
C GLY A 22 3.24 8.25 -12.69
N LYS A 23 2.35 7.40 -13.22
CA LYS A 23 1.57 7.66 -14.45
C LYS A 23 0.31 8.49 -14.22
N LYS A 24 0.13 9.10 -13.04
CA LYS A 24 -1.08 9.81 -12.63
C LYS A 24 -2.36 8.96 -12.73
N ASN A 25 -2.22 7.63 -12.61
CA ASN A 25 -3.35 6.71 -12.62
C ASN A 25 -3.84 6.46 -11.20
N ARG A 26 -5.08 6.88 -10.93
CA ARG A 26 -5.75 6.74 -9.62
C ARG A 26 -5.76 5.33 -9.05
N TRP A 27 -5.77 4.29 -9.90
CA TRP A 27 -5.78 2.89 -9.44
C TRP A 27 -4.51 2.51 -8.67
N GLY A 28 -3.43 3.28 -8.79
CA GLY A 28 -2.23 3.07 -7.99
C GLY A 28 -2.50 3.16 -6.49
N PHE A 29 -3.37 4.08 -6.03
CA PHE A 29 -3.72 4.17 -4.61
C PHE A 29 -4.49 2.93 -4.11
N VAL A 30 -5.31 2.33 -4.97
CA VAL A 30 -6.04 1.09 -4.64
C VAL A 30 -5.06 -0.08 -4.47
N LEU A 31 -4.12 -0.24 -5.41
CA LEU A 31 -3.10 -1.28 -5.31
C LEU A 31 -2.20 -1.09 -4.09
N ALA A 32 -1.87 0.15 -3.73
CA ALA A 32 -1.08 0.45 -2.54
C ALA A 32 -1.82 0.04 -1.25
N LEU A 33 -3.14 0.28 -1.17
CA LEU A 33 -3.97 -0.16 -0.05
C LEU A 33 -4.09 -1.68 0.01
N LEU A 34 -4.23 -2.36 -1.13
CA LEU A 34 -4.24 -3.83 -1.19
C LEU A 34 -2.89 -4.45 -0.79
N ALA A 35 -1.78 -3.73 -0.95
CA ALA A 35 -0.47 -4.16 -0.48
C ALA A 35 -0.30 -4.05 1.05
N GLN A 36 -1.06 -3.18 1.72
CA GLN A 36 -0.89 -2.90 3.16
C GLN A 36 -1.05 -4.14 4.07
N PRO A 37 -2.05 -5.02 3.88
CA PRO A 37 -2.18 -6.23 4.71
C PRO A 37 -0.93 -7.12 4.71
N PHE A 38 -0.27 -7.25 3.55
CA PHE A 38 0.96 -8.05 3.43
C PHE A 38 2.13 -7.37 4.15
N TRP A 39 2.24 -6.05 4.02
CA TRP A 39 3.23 -5.25 4.75
C TRP A 39 3.04 -5.32 6.27
N PHE A 40 1.80 -5.21 6.76
CA PHE A 40 1.49 -5.37 8.19
C PHE A 40 1.78 -6.78 8.69
N TYR A 41 1.38 -7.81 7.95
CA TYR A 41 1.64 -9.21 8.29
C TYR A 41 3.15 -9.47 8.40
N THR A 42 3.92 -9.12 7.37
CA THR A 42 5.37 -9.39 7.36
C THR A 42 6.08 -8.62 8.47
N ALA A 43 5.70 -7.36 8.72
CA ALA A 43 6.33 -6.54 9.74
C ALA A 43 6.01 -7.05 11.16
N TYR A 44 4.79 -7.51 11.41
CA TYR A 44 4.39 -8.06 12.71
C TYR A 44 5.06 -9.41 12.99
N VAL A 45 5.00 -10.35 12.04
CA VAL A 45 5.58 -11.69 12.20
C VAL A 45 7.09 -11.63 12.40
N HIS A 46 7.77 -10.70 11.73
CA HIS A 46 9.22 -10.52 11.84
C HIS A 46 9.65 -9.50 12.91
N GLN A 47 8.72 -9.06 13.78
CA GLN A 47 9.00 -8.13 14.88
C GLN A 47 9.65 -6.80 14.43
N GLN A 48 9.34 -6.36 13.21
CA GLN A 48 9.87 -5.14 12.62
C GLN A 48 9.02 -3.93 13.04
N TRP A 49 9.04 -3.59 14.32
CA TRP A 49 8.15 -2.58 14.91
C TRP A 49 8.27 -1.19 14.27
N GLY A 50 9.47 -0.79 13.84
CA GLY A 50 9.65 0.45 13.09
C GLY A 50 8.91 0.46 11.75
N VAL A 51 8.99 -0.64 11.00
CA VAL A 51 8.27 -0.82 9.72
C VAL A 51 6.78 -0.95 9.96
N PHE A 52 6.37 -1.67 11.01
CA PHE A 52 4.97 -1.81 11.41
C PHE A 52 4.34 -0.45 11.72
N GLY A 53 5.03 0.40 12.48
CA GLY A 53 4.62 1.79 12.73
C GLY A 53 4.53 2.62 11.45
N ALA A 54 5.55 2.54 10.59
CA ALA A 54 5.57 3.26 9.31
C ALA A 54 4.40 2.88 8.39
N ASN A 55 3.96 1.62 8.41
CA ASN A 55 2.82 1.18 7.60
C ASN A 55 1.50 1.86 7.96
N PHE A 56 1.29 2.29 9.22
CA PHE A 56 0.11 3.11 9.55
C PHE A 56 0.15 4.47 8.85
N VAL A 57 1.32 5.11 8.80
CA VAL A 57 1.52 6.39 8.11
C VAL A 57 1.33 6.20 6.61
N TYR A 58 1.91 5.13 6.02
CA TYR A 58 1.70 4.83 4.62
C TYR A 58 0.24 4.54 4.29
N MET A 59 -0.45 3.73 5.08
CA MET A 59 -1.87 3.46 4.91
C MET A 59 -2.69 4.75 4.94
N ALA A 60 -2.42 5.67 5.88
CA ALA A 60 -3.09 6.97 5.94
C ALA A 60 -2.81 7.82 4.68
N SER A 61 -1.57 7.86 4.21
CA SER A 61 -1.19 8.55 2.98
C SER A 61 -1.87 7.97 1.74
N TRP A 62 -1.99 6.65 1.64
CA TRP A 62 -2.69 6.00 0.53
C TRP A 62 -4.20 6.21 0.59
N LEU A 63 -4.80 6.20 1.79
CA LEU A 63 -6.20 6.55 1.99
C LEU A 63 -6.48 8.00 1.60
N TYR A 64 -5.59 8.92 1.97
CA TYR A 64 -5.69 10.32 1.55
C TYR A 64 -5.62 10.45 0.03
N GLY A 65 -4.65 9.81 -0.63
CA GLY A 65 -4.55 9.79 -2.08
C GLY A 65 -5.78 9.17 -2.76
N PHE A 66 -6.28 8.06 -2.23
CA PHE A 66 -7.53 7.44 -2.69
C PHE A 66 -8.71 8.41 -2.57
N TYR A 67 -8.87 9.07 -1.41
CA TYR A 67 -9.94 10.04 -1.19
C TYR A 67 -9.86 11.21 -2.17
N GLN A 68 -8.67 11.79 -2.40
CA GLN A 68 -8.49 12.91 -3.33
C GLN A 68 -8.83 12.53 -4.78
N TRP A 69 -8.51 11.31 -5.21
CA TRP A 69 -8.66 10.90 -6.62
C TRP A 69 -10.01 10.22 -6.94
N PHE A 70 -10.65 9.58 -5.97
CA PHE A 70 -11.90 8.86 -6.19
C PHE A 70 -13.12 9.57 -5.59
N ILE A 71 -12.97 10.23 -4.44
CA ILE A 71 -14.11 10.77 -3.69
C ILE A 71 -14.22 12.28 -3.89
N LYS A 72 -13.10 13.00 -3.86
CA LYS A 72 -13.08 14.43 -4.13
C LYS A 72 -13.25 14.64 -5.65
N LYS A 73 -14.50 14.74 -6.10
CA LYS A 73 -14.81 15.39 -7.37
C LYS A 73 -14.32 16.84 -7.26
N GLU A 74 -13.38 17.23 -8.12
CA GLU A 74 -13.23 18.65 -8.44
C GLU A 74 -14.63 19.16 -8.85
N LYS A 75 -15.08 20.20 -8.16
CA LYS A 75 -16.23 21.01 -8.60
C LYS A 75 -15.82 21.79 -9.83
#